data_AF-A0A837KN99-F1
#
_entry.id   AF-A0A837KN99-F1
#
_cell.length_a   1.000
_cell.length_b   1.000
_cell.length_c   1.000
_cell.angle_alpha   90.00
_cell.angle_beta   90.00
_cell.angle_gamma   90.00
#
_symmetry.space_group_name_H-M   'P 1'
#
loop_
_entity.id
_entity.type
_entity.pdbx_description
1 polymer ?
#
loop_
_entity_poly.entity_id
_entity_poly.type
_entity_poly.pdbx_seq_one_letter_code
_entity_poly.pdbx_strand_id
1 'polypeptide(L)'
;MNLDKLLAEFKETADRTLLRGMEDTTGLEERIRMNMEKKGKKRFRFIYPVSAALVAIALAIGFAPYLLQKESTTSTHTPPKGTTAEPGTHQKPDPKAHPASDDQVIMETVDGIVDVLRVGMTQDQMKEKISVPYTVVDDYGGSGDDGTEEYWGYSILAKEGYKRKDWTLIETEALLKRDVGLEMLVGWKDKKLHWYSVSYVQGKEVHFLKLNSNGTVQEEIIQDGAETPVPPSKFDLKPGEEDRYYNYMYEKKDELLRGLSPIDVWKLYMKAQQESQLEMQYALHIEDDGFEKPTLEQYLEDMKKDPVGARNSWRQLKTMRELASDITLEQTSDKEAVIWVTFKDNRDKVGYKMQKNKQGIWKLSWMARQ
;
A
#
# COMPACT_ATOMS: atom_id res chain seq x y z
N MET A 1 -10.67 37.47 -4.32
CA MET A 1 -10.12 36.21 -3.77
C MET A 1 -8.70 36.50 -3.34
N ASN A 2 -8.33 36.27 -2.08
CA ASN A 2 -7.05 36.73 -1.52
C ASN A 2 -5.93 35.77 -1.93
N LEU A 3 -4.91 36.29 -2.63
CA LEU A 3 -3.76 35.52 -3.12
C LEU A 3 -3.02 34.81 -1.98
N ASP A 4 -2.96 35.44 -0.80
CA ASP A 4 -2.31 34.88 0.39
C ASP A 4 -3.06 33.65 0.93
N LYS A 5 -4.40 33.65 0.80
CA LYS A 5 -5.23 32.51 1.19
C LYS A 5 -5.04 31.33 0.23
N LEU A 6 -4.90 31.61 -1.05
CA LEU A 6 -4.63 30.62 -2.10
C LEU A 6 -3.22 30.02 -1.95
N LEU A 7 -2.22 30.85 -1.61
CA LEU A 7 -0.86 30.38 -1.32
C LEU A 7 -0.81 29.55 -0.03
N ALA A 8 -1.56 29.94 1.00
CA ALA A 8 -1.65 29.19 2.25
C ALA A 8 -2.33 27.83 2.04
N GLU A 9 -3.45 27.78 1.31
CA GLU A 9 -4.15 26.53 0.97
C GLU A 9 -3.32 25.65 0.04
N PHE A 10 -2.61 26.24 -0.94
CA PHE A 10 -1.68 25.49 -1.80
C PHE A 10 -0.50 24.93 -1.02
N LYS A 11 0.08 25.72 -0.09
CA LYS A 11 1.18 25.27 0.77
C LYS A 11 0.70 24.20 1.76
N GLU A 12 -0.47 24.36 2.36
CA GLU A 12 -1.07 23.35 3.24
C GLU A 12 -1.39 22.06 2.47
N THR A 13 -1.88 22.18 1.24
CA THR A 13 -2.15 21.03 0.37
C THR A 13 -0.85 20.37 -0.06
N ALA A 14 0.16 21.13 -0.50
CA ALA A 14 1.48 20.63 -0.86
C ALA A 14 2.21 19.99 0.33
N ASP A 15 2.09 20.56 1.53
CA ASP A 15 2.64 19.95 2.75
C ASP A 15 1.91 18.64 3.09
N ARG A 16 0.60 18.51 2.76
CA ARG A 16 -0.19 17.28 2.91
C ARG A 16 0.05 16.21 1.84
N THR A 17 0.27 16.60 0.59
CA THR A 17 0.34 15.67 -0.56
C THR A 17 1.74 15.49 -1.13
N LEU A 18 2.59 16.52 -1.14
CA LEU A 18 3.95 16.47 -1.71
C LEU A 18 5.03 16.25 -0.65
N LEU A 19 4.83 16.71 0.59
CA LEU A 19 5.77 16.54 1.71
C LEU A 19 5.37 15.47 2.72
N ARG A 20 4.47 14.54 2.35
CA ARG A 20 4.42 13.20 2.96
C ARG A 20 5.66 12.39 2.53
N GLY A 21 6.82 13.00 2.62
CA GLY A 21 8.11 12.46 2.25
C GLY A 21 8.51 11.45 3.31
N MET A 22 8.53 10.17 2.92
CA MET A 22 9.46 9.11 3.34
C MET A 22 9.81 8.87 4.84
N GLU A 23 9.27 9.64 5.77
CA GLU A 23 9.60 9.59 7.21
C GLU A 23 8.39 9.29 8.09
N ASP A 24 7.18 9.34 7.54
CA ASP A 24 5.97 9.23 8.35
C ASP A 24 5.51 7.76 8.52
N THR A 25 6.20 7.04 9.42
CA THR A 25 5.61 5.90 10.15
C THR A 25 4.82 6.36 11.38
N THR A 26 4.88 7.65 11.72
CA THR A 26 4.17 8.30 12.83
C THR A 26 2.67 8.03 12.76
N GLY A 27 2.04 8.01 11.58
CA GLY A 27 0.62 7.67 11.47
C GLY A 27 0.25 6.24 11.95
N LEU A 28 1.12 5.25 11.74
CA LEU A 28 0.97 3.91 12.29
C LEU A 28 1.23 3.92 13.80
N GLU A 29 2.33 4.56 14.21
CA GLU A 29 2.71 4.72 15.62
C GLU A 29 1.64 5.47 16.43
N GLU A 30 0.98 6.46 15.83
CA GLU A 30 -0.13 7.22 16.43
C GLU A 30 -1.41 6.41 16.52
N ARG A 31 -1.70 5.52 15.56
CA ARG A 31 -2.83 4.59 15.67
C ARG A 31 -2.58 3.55 16.76
N ILE A 32 -1.35 3.04 16.84
CA ILE A 32 -0.89 2.21 17.94
C ILE A 32 -1.08 2.99 19.25
N ARG A 33 -0.59 4.23 19.34
CA ARG A 33 -0.76 5.16 20.50
C ARG A 33 -2.23 5.38 20.86
N MET A 34 -3.10 5.71 19.91
CA MET A 34 -4.52 5.98 20.16
C MET A 34 -5.30 4.73 20.59
N ASN A 35 -4.98 3.56 20.03
CA ASN A 35 -5.55 2.30 20.45
C ASN A 35 -5.08 1.93 21.88
N MET A 36 -3.86 2.31 22.25
CA MET A 36 -3.28 2.14 23.58
C MET A 36 -3.91 3.09 24.62
N GLU A 37 -4.10 4.37 24.30
CA GLU A 37 -4.78 5.35 25.18
C GLU A 37 -6.25 4.96 25.46
N LYS A 38 -6.95 4.39 24.49
CA LYS A 38 -8.32 3.88 24.67
C LYS A 38 -8.39 2.70 25.64
N LYS A 39 -7.33 1.90 25.79
CA LYS A 39 -7.24 0.82 26.79
C LYS A 39 -6.94 1.35 28.19
N GLY A 40 -6.12 2.40 28.33
CA GLY A 40 -5.83 3.05 29.62
C GLY A 40 -7.06 3.66 30.31
N LYS A 41 -8.06 4.08 29.54
CA LYS A 41 -9.33 4.67 30.04
C LYS A 41 -10.43 3.64 30.34
N LYS A 42 -10.22 2.33 30.09
CA LYS A 42 -11.24 1.27 30.30
C LYS A 42 -11.27 0.65 31.70
N ARG A 43 -10.66 1.28 32.70
CA ARG A 43 -10.92 1.01 34.13
C ARG A 43 -11.49 2.26 34.81
N PHE A 44 -12.76 2.59 34.55
CA PHE A 44 -13.76 2.97 35.55
C PHE A 44 -15.05 3.49 34.88
N ARG A 45 -16.18 3.00 35.42
CA ARG A 45 -17.59 3.42 35.26
C ARG A 45 -18.41 2.82 34.11
N PHE A 46 -19.17 1.81 34.51
CA PHE A 46 -20.54 1.54 34.06
C PHE A 46 -21.45 2.77 34.28
N ILE A 47 -22.29 3.08 33.28
CA ILE A 47 -23.77 3.24 33.30
C ILE A 47 -24.18 3.87 31.95
N TYR A 48 -25.04 3.20 31.20
CA TYR A 48 -25.73 3.70 29.99
C TYR A 48 -26.87 4.68 30.38
N PRO A 49 -27.32 5.58 29.48
CA PRO A 49 -28.45 5.21 28.64
C PRO A 49 -28.39 5.67 27.17
N VAL A 50 -29.13 4.90 26.39
CA VAL A 50 -29.56 5.05 25.00
C VAL A 50 -30.26 6.40 24.76
N SER A 51 -29.98 7.06 23.63
CA SER A 51 -30.87 7.95 22.83
C SER A 51 -30.07 8.42 21.59
N ALA A 52 -30.33 7.90 20.39
CA ALA A 52 -31.28 8.42 19.40
C ALA A 52 -30.83 9.73 18.70
N ALA A 53 -30.36 9.61 17.45
CA ALA A 53 -30.62 10.55 16.35
C ALA A 53 -30.01 10.04 15.03
N LEU A 54 -30.76 9.17 14.34
CA LEU A 54 -30.82 9.16 12.88
C LEU A 54 -31.73 10.33 12.47
N VAL A 55 -31.33 11.12 11.46
CA VAL A 55 -32.17 11.59 10.33
C VAL A 55 -31.45 12.69 9.52
N ALA A 56 -31.35 12.41 8.21
CA ALA A 56 -31.37 13.27 7.03
C ALA A 56 -30.39 14.45 6.87
N ILE A 57 -29.59 14.41 5.80
CA ILE A 57 -29.80 15.29 4.62
C ILE A 57 -29.53 14.49 3.33
N ALA A 58 -30.60 14.13 2.64
CA ALA A 58 -30.61 14.05 1.18
C ALA A 58 -31.73 14.97 0.73
N LEU A 59 -31.43 15.93 -0.17
CA LEU A 59 -32.27 16.36 -1.29
C LEU A 59 -31.74 17.63 -1.98
N ALA A 60 -32.14 17.75 -3.24
CA ALA A 60 -31.91 18.78 -4.26
C ALA A 60 -30.60 18.54 -5.06
N ILE A 61 -30.58 18.24 -6.36
CA ILE A 61 -31.44 18.56 -7.51
C ILE A 61 -31.05 17.54 -8.62
N GLY A 62 -31.89 16.94 -9.46
CA GLY A 62 -33.33 17.00 -9.69
C GLY A 62 -33.68 15.97 -10.77
N PHE A 63 -34.73 15.20 -10.53
CA PHE A 63 -35.45 14.43 -11.55
C PHE A 63 -36.64 15.27 -12.02
N ALA A 64 -36.87 15.34 -13.33
CA ALA A 64 -38.22 15.44 -13.85
C ALA A 64 -38.35 14.63 -15.16
N PRO A 65 -39.54 14.07 -15.44
CA PRO A 65 -39.70 12.84 -16.21
C PRO A 65 -40.23 13.08 -17.63
N TYR A 66 -40.16 12.08 -18.50
CA TYR A 66 -41.13 11.99 -19.59
C TYR A 66 -41.66 10.57 -19.77
N LEU A 67 -42.99 10.53 -19.87
CA LEU A 67 -43.88 9.39 -19.89
C LEU A 67 -43.86 8.61 -21.21
N LEU A 68 -44.17 7.32 -21.08
CA LEU A 68 -44.64 6.42 -22.13
C LEU A 68 -45.84 6.98 -22.91
N GLN A 69 -45.86 6.70 -24.21
CA GLN A 69 -47.10 6.52 -24.96
C GLN A 69 -46.99 5.24 -25.80
N LYS A 70 -47.98 4.35 -25.66
CA LYS A 70 -48.12 3.07 -26.34
C LYS A 70 -49.02 3.20 -27.58
N GLU A 71 -48.68 2.40 -28.59
CA GLU A 71 -49.51 1.70 -29.59
C GLU A 71 -50.43 2.52 -30.54
N SER A 72 -50.23 2.33 -31.85
CA SER A 72 -51.21 1.58 -32.69
C SER A 72 -50.71 1.28 -34.13
N THR A 73 -51.06 0.06 -34.56
CA THR A 73 -51.43 -0.41 -35.92
C THR A 73 -50.42 -0.71 -37.03
N THR A 74 -50.46 -2.00 -37.38
CA THR A 74 -50.11 -2.77 -38.58
C THR A 74 -50.53 -2.12 -39.92
N SER A 75 -49.67 -2.16 -40.96
CA SER A 75 -50.01 -2.70 -42.29
C SER A 75 -48.80 -2.80 -43.24
N THR A 76 -48.78 -3.93 -43.94
CA THR A 76 -47.98 -4.44 -45.08
C THR A 76 -47.85 -3.54 -46.32
N HIS A 77 -46.65 -3.47 -46.94
CA HIS A 77 -46.31 -3.96 -48.31
C HIS A 77 -45.06 -3.28 -48.96
N THR A 78 -44.08 -4.12 -49.32
CA THR A 78 -43.14 -4.19 -50.49
C THR A 78 -42.50 -2.93 -51.18
N PRO A 79 -41.26 -3.05 -51.73
CA PRO A 79 -40.27 -1.99 -52.01
C PRO A 79 -40.30 -1.39 -53.44
N PRO A 80 -39.46 -0.38 -53.71
CA PRO A 80 -38.43 -0.57 -54.75
C PRO A 80 -37.07 0.15 -54.54
N LYS A 81 -36.00 -0.60 -54.89
CA LYS A 81 -34.81 -0.25 -55.72
C LYS A 81 -34.36 1.24 -55.87
N GLY A 82 -33.15 1.51 -55.38
CA GLY A 82 -32.01 1.95 -56.22
C GLY A 82 -31.58 3.44 -56.21
N THR A 83 -30.29 3.66 -55.92
CA THR A 83 -29.34 4.62 -56.56
C THR A 83 -28.60 5.59 -55.59
N THR A 84 -27.35 5.21 -55.27
CA THR A 84 -26.07 5.93 -55.42
C THR A 84 -25.76 7.30 -54.76
N ALA A 85 -24.63 7.28 -54.03
CA ALA A 85 -23.59 8.31 -53.78
C ALA A 85 -23.76 9.44 -52.73
N GLU A 86 -23.06 9.23 -51.60
CA GLU A 86 -21.94 10.05 -51.06
C GLU A 86 -22.22 11.49 -50.48
N PRO A 87 -21.27 12.12 -49.75
CA PRO A 87 -21.14 12.02 -48.30
C PRO A 87 -21.28 13.36 -47.54
N GLY A 88 -21.53 13.24 -46.22
CA GLY A 88 -21.02 14.18 -45.23
C GLY A 88 -22.02 15.17 -44.62
N THR A 89 -22.21 15.09 -43.31
CA THR A 89 -21.99 16.27 -42.45
C THR A 89 -21.75 15.86 -41.00
N HIS A 90 -20.47 15.94 -40.62
CA HIS A 90 -19.96 16.42 -39.34
C HIS A 90 -20.92 16.44 -38.14
N GLN A 91 -20.87 15.41 -37.32
CA GLN A 91 -20.82 15.61 -35.87
C GLN A 91 -19.40 15.31 -35.40
N LYS A 92 -18.72 16.38 -35.01
CA LYS A 92 -17.43 16.38 -34.35
C LYS A 92 -17.58 15.56 -33.05
N PRO A 93 -16.87 14.43 -32.89
CA PRO A 93 -16.82 13.76 -31.59
C PRO A 93 -16.22 14.73 -30.57
N ASP A 94 -16.85 14.82 -29.40
CA ASP A 94 -16.37 15.60 -28.26
C ASP A 94 -14.98 15.07 -27.84
N PRO A 95 -13.90 15.87 -27.91
CA PRO A 95 -12.53 15.42 -27.74
C PRO A 95 -12.12 15.27 -26.27
N LYS A 96 -12.99 14.72 -25.43
CA LYS A 96 -12.62 14.21 -24.10
C LYS A 96 -12.33 12.71 -24.14
N ALA A 97 -11.59 12.29 -25.15
CA ALA A 97 -10.62 11.23 -24.95
C ALA A 97 -9.60 11.80 -23.95
N HIS A 98 -9.52 11.23 -22.74
CA HIS A 98 -8.42 11.58 -21.85
C HIS A 98 -7.11 11.26 -22.59
N PRO A 99 -6.20 12.24 -22.77
CA PRO A 99 -4.90 11.93 -23.32
C PRO A 99 -4.29 10.83 -22.47
N ALA A 100 -3.73 9.83 -23.14
CA ALA A 100 -2.88 8.80 -22.56
C ALA A 100 -2.03 9.43 -21.44
N SER A 101 -2.27 8.96 -20.22
CA SER A 101 -2.01 9.61 -18.95
C SER A 101 -0.67 10.36 -18.87
N ASP A 102 -0.73 11.62 -18.42
CA ASP A 102 0.41 12.29 -17.78
C ASP A 102 0.89 11.41 -16.61
N ASP A 103 2.19 11.17 -16.46
CA ASP A 103 2.72 10.29 -15.41
C ASP A 103 2.20 10.73 -14.03
N GLN A 104 1.95 12.04 -13.85
CA GLN A 104 1.31 12.59 -12.65
C GLN A 104 -0.06 11.96 -12.36
N VAL A 105 -0.93 11.81 -13.37
CA VAL A 105 -2.27 11.23 -13.20
C VAL A 105 -2.20 9.75 -12.86
N ILE A 106 -1.24 9.01 -13.44
CA ILE A 106 -0.98 7.62 -13.04
C ILE A 106 -0.60 7.57 -11.56
N MET A 107 0.36 8.40 -11.14
CA MET A 107 0.83 8.39 -9.75
C MET A 107 -0.27 8.78 -8.76
N GLU A 108 -1.05 9.82 -9.06
CA GLU A 108 -2.21 10.21 -8.24
C GLU A 108 -3.25 9.08 -8.15
N THR A 109 -3.43 8.31 -9.23
CA THR A 109 -4.34 7.15 -9.22
C THR A 109 -3.77 6.01 -8.38
N VAL A 110 -2.48 5.70 -8.50
CA VAL A 110 -1.80 4.69 -7.67
C VAL A 110 -1.92 5.05 -6.18
N ASP A 111 -1.63 6.29 -5.83
CA ASP A 111 -1.72 6.77 -4.45
C ASP A 111 -3.16 6.73 -3.93
N GLY A 112 -4.13 7.13 -4.76
CA GLY A 112 -5.55 6.99 -4.45
C GLY A 112 -5.98 5.54 -4.19
N ILE A 113 -5.46 4.58 -4.94
CA ILE A 113 -5.71 3.13 -4.72
C ILE A 113 -5.12 2.71 -3.36
N VAL A 114 -3.86 3.05 -3.08
CA VAL A 114 -3.17 2.68 -1.83
C VAL A 114 -3.85 3.30 -0.61
N ASP A 115 -4.38 4.51 -0.73
CA ASP A 115 -5.08 5.20 0.36
C ASP A 115 -6.42 4.54 0.73
N VAL A 116 -7.13 3.97 -0.25
CA VAL A 116 -8.49 3.45 -0.04
C VAL A 116 -8.57 1.94 0.16
N LEU A 117 -7.66 1.16 -0.44
CA LEU A 117 -7.72 -0.30 -0.42
C LEU A 117 -6.95 -0.92 0.74
N ARG A 118 -7.55 -1.88 1.43
CA ARG A 118 -6.98 -2.52 2.62
C ARG A 118 -7.49 -3.93 2.81
N VAL A 119 -6.63 -4.81 3.32
CA VAL A 119 -6.94 -6.24 3.52
C VAL A 119 -8.24 -6.39 4.33
N GLY A 120 -9.11 -7.30 3.89
CA GLY A 120 -10.39 -7.56 4.53
C GLY A 120 -11.57 -6.74 4.00
N MET A 121 -11.35 -5.76 3.11
CA MET A 121 -12.43 -5.04 2.42
C MET A 121 -13.32 -5.99 1.61
N THR A 122 -14.63 -5.79 1.64
CA THR A 122 -15.56 -6.58 0.85
C THR A 122 -15.53 -6.18 -0.63
N GLN A 123 -15.96 -7.09 -1.49
CA GLN A 123 -16.18 -6.84 -2.92
C GLN A 123 -17.09 -5.63 -3.20
N ASP A 124 -18.12 -5.40 -2.37
CA ASP A 124 -19.03 -4.25 -2.54
C ASP A 124 -18.35 -2.93 -2.17
N GLN A 125 -17.57 -2.92 -1.07
CA GLN A 125 -16.76 -1.75 -0.71
C GLN A 125 -15.73 -1.43 -1.79
N MET A 126 -15.12 -2.46 -2.41
CA MET A 126 -14.20 -2.28 -3.52
C MET A 126 -14.89 -1.63 -4.73
N LYS A 127 -16.07 -2.12 -5.13
CA LYS A 127 -16.85 -1.54 -6.23
C LYS A 127 -17.26 -0.08 -5.97
N GLU A 128 -17.50 0.28 -4.71
CA GLU A 128 -17.79 1.67 -4.31
C GLU A 128 -16.56 2.58 -4.43
N LYS A 129 -15.36 2.08 -4.11
CA LYS A 129 -14.12 2.86 -4.12
C LYS A 129 -13.44 2.90 -5.49
N ILE A 130 -13.49 1.80 -6.24
CA ILE A 130 -12.87 1.65 -7.55
C ILE A 130 -13.99 1.53 -8.59
N SER A 131 -14.44 2.69 -9.07
CA SER A 131 -15.51 2.82 -10.08
C SER A 131 -15.01 2.56 -11.51
N VAL A 132 -14.18 1.53 -11.67
CA VAL A 132 -13.64 1.11 -12.97
C VAL A 132 -14.15 -0.30 -13.26
N PRO A 133 -14.59 -0.62 -14.50
CA PRO A 133 -14.96 -1.97 -14.86
C PRO A 133 -13.84 -2.96 -14.57
N TYR A 134 -14.20 -4.14 -14.07
CA TYR A 134 -13.29 -5.24 -13.80
C TYR A 134 -13.62 -6.43 -14.67
N THR A 135 -12.65 -7.32 -14.83
CA THR A 135 -12.79 -8.64 -15.45
C THR A 135 -12.53 -9.71 -14.40
N VAL A 136 -13.40 -10.72 -14.31
CA VAL A 136 -13.13 -11.90 -13.50
C VAL A 136 -12.08 -12.74 -14.24
N VAL A 137 -10.99 -13.08 -13.56
CA VAL A 137 -9.86 -13.80 -14.13
C VAL A 137 -9.98 -15.28 -13.75
N ASP A 138 -10.37 -16.10 -14.72
CA ASP A 138 -10.65 -17.53 -14.51
C ASP A 138 -9.38 -18.39 -14.44
N ASP A 139 -8.27 -17.93 -15.04
CA ASP A 139 -6.99 -18.65 -15.09
C ASP A 139 -5.83 -17.66 -14.85
N TYR A 140 -5.44 -17.50 -13.58
CA TYR A 140 -4.30 -16.67 -13.19
C TYR A 140 -2.96 -17.45 -13.21
N GLY A 141 -2.95 -18.71 -13.67
CA GLY A 141 -1.71 -19.49 -13.85
C GLY A 141 -0.86 -19.74 -12.58
N GLY A 142 -1.33 -19.30 -11.40
CA GLY A 142 -0.68 -19.54 -10.11
C GLY A 142 -0.89 -20.97 -9.63
N SER A 143 -0.01 -21.48 -8.76
CA SER A 143 -0.10 -22.84 -8.22
C SER A 143 -1.32 -23.10 -7.32
N GLY A 144 -2.20 -22.12 -7.12
CA GLY A 144 -3.30 -22.18 -6.16
C GLY A 144 -2.86 -22.08 -4.69
N ASP A 145 -1.55 -21.96 -4.42
CA ASP A 145 -1.00 -21.91 -3.06
C ASP A 145 -1.03 -20.52 -2.41
N ASP A 146 -1.48 -19.49 -3.12
CA ASP A 146 -1.62 -18.15 -2.56
C ASP A 146 -2.88 -17.99 -1.67
N GLY A 147 -3.71 -19.05 -1.60
CA GLY A 147 -4.92 -19.11 -0.78
C GLY A 147 -6.09 -18.26 -1.31
N THR A 148 -6.01 -17.80 -2.56
CA THR A 148 -7.02 -16.99 -3.23
C THR A 148 -8.06 -17.87 -3.92
N GLU A 149 -9.30 -17.41 -3.93
CA GLU A 149 -10.46 -18.15 -4.47
C GLU A 149 -10.99 -17.54 -5.77
N GLU A 150 -10.79 -16.23 -5.94
CA GLU A 150 -11.28 -15.47 -7.09
C GLU A 150 -10.32 -14.30 -7.37
N TYR A 151 -10.18 -13.95 -8.64
CA TYR A 151 -9.30 -12.87 -9.08
C TYR A 151 -10.06 -11.84 -9.91
N TRP A 152 -9.88 -10.56 -9.61
CA TRP A 152 -10.41 -9.46 -10.41
C TRP A 152 -9.28 -8.64 -11.02
N GLY A 153 -9.34 -8.45 -12.33
CA GLY A 153 -8.41 -7.61 -13.09
C GLY A 153 -9.04 -6.28 -13.49
N TYR A 154 -8.27 -5.20 -13.33
CA TYR A 154 -8.64 -3.83 -13.69
C TYR A 154 -7.62 -3.22 -14.65
N SER A 155 -8.07 -2.75 -15.81
CA SER A 155 -7.27 -1.92 -16.73
C SER A 155 -7.69 -0.46 -16.54
N ILE A 156 -6.87 0.32 -15.86
CA ILE A 156 -7.19 1.68 -15.41
C ILE A 156 -6.43 2.68 -16.29
N LEU A 157 -7.11 3.79 -16.65
CA LEU A 157 -6.59 4.76 -17.63
C LEU A 157 -6.26 4.12 -18.99
N ALA A 158 -7.06 3.14 -19.40
CA ALA A 158 -6.90 2.43 -20.67
C ALA A 158 -7.43 3.23 -21.87
N LYS A 159 -6.76 3.13 -23.02
CA LYS A 159 -7.27 3.66 -24.28
C LYS A 159 -8.56 2.96 -24.69
N GLU A 160 -9.41 3.66 -25.44
CA GLU A 160 -10.63 3.05 -25.97
C GLU A 160 -10.31 1.80 -26.79
N GLY A 161 -11.03 0.71 -26.49
CA GLY A 161 -10.85 -0.59 -27.15
C GLY A 161 -9.69 -1.43 -26.61
N TYR A 162 -8.87 -0.92 -25.68
CA TYR A 162 -7.88 -1.74 -25.00
C TYR A 162 -8.57 -2.83 -24.18
N LYS A 163 -8.11 -4.06 -24.37
CA LYS A 163 -8.56 -5.24 -23.64
C LYS A 163 -7.35 -6.10 -23.31
N ARG A 164 -7.06 -6.21 -22.02
CA ARG A 164 -6.06 -7.16 -21.54
C ARG A 164 -6.49 -8.58 -21.85
N LYS A 165 -5.56 -9.38 -22.38
CA LYS A 165 -5.84 -10.76 -22.78
C LYS A 165 -5.37 -11.79 -21.77
N ASP A 166 -4.28 -11.48 -21.07
CA ASP A 166 -3.61 -12.40 -20.16
C ASP A 166 -3.23 -11.65 -18.88
N TRP A 167 -3.63 -12.19 -17.74
CA TRP A 167 -3.34 -11.63 -16.42
C TRP A 167 -2.14 -12.29 -15.76
N THR A 168 -1.59 -13.37 -16.32
CA THR A 168 -0.45 -14.11 -15.75
C THR A 168 0.87 -13.34 -15.84
N LEU A 169 1.00 -12.44 -16.82
CA LEU A 169 2.20 -11.65 -17.07
C LEU A 169 1.87 -10.16 -17.09
N ILE A 170 2.78 -9.32 -16.58
CA ILE A 170 2.68 -7.86 -16.66
C ILE A 170 2.85 -7.42 -18.13
N GLU A 171 1.89 -6.66 -18.69
CA GLU A 171 1.98 -6.17 -20.08
C GLU A 171 2.90 -4.93 -20.16
N THR A 172 4.21 -5.13 -19.93
CA THR A 172 5.22 -4.05 -19.89
C THR A 172 5.18 -3.17 -21.14
N GLU A 173 5.02 -3.76 -22.33
CA GLU A 173 4.90 -3.01 -23.57
C GLU A 173 3.67 -2.08 -23.61
N ALA A 174 2.51 -2.56 -23.16
CA ALA A 174 1.28 -1.77 -23.17
C ALA A 174 1.37 -0.60 -22.18
N LEU A 175 1.95 -0.85 -20.99
CA LEU A 175 2.26 0.17 -20.00
C LEU A 175 3.25 1.21 -20.56
N LEU A 176 4.36 0.78 -21.17
CA LEU A 176 5.36 1.68 -21.74
C LEU A 176 4.81 2.53 -22.90
N LYS A 177 3.96 1.96 -23.76
CA LYS A 177 3.27 2.66 -24.86
C LYS A 177 2.07 3.51 -24.41
N ARG A 178 1.74 3.48 -23.11
CA ARG A 178 0.58 4.13 -22.51
C ARG A 178 -0.72 3.71 -23.19
N ASP A 179 -0.81 2.46 -23.61
CA ASP A 179 -2.08 1.86 -24.05
C ASP A 179 -3.00 1.61 -22.85
N VAL A 180 -2.38 1.41 -21.68
CA VAL A 180 -2.99 1.42 -20.36
C VAL A 180 -2.08 2.18 -19.39
N GLY A 181 -2.65 2.99 -18.49
CA GLY A 181 -1.85 3.75 -17.53
C GLY A 181 -1.37 2.90 -16.36
N LEU A 182 -2.27 2.07 -15.81
CA LEU A 182 -1.93 1.06 -14.81
C LEU A 182 -2.88 -0.13 -14.86
N GLU A 183 -2.38 -1.25 -14.39
CA GLU A 183 -3.09 -2.52 -14.33
C GLU A 183 -3.11 -2.99 -12.88
N MET A 184 -4.28 -3.33 -12.37
CA MET A 184 -4.42 -3.81 -11.01
C MET A 184 -5.05 -5.19 -11.00
N LEU A 185 -4.42 -6.11 -10.27
CA LEU A 185 -4.94 -7.44 -10.03
C LEU A 185 -5.26 -7.60 -8.55
N VAL A 186 -6.43 -8.17 -8.27
CA VAL A 186 -6.97 -8.29 -6.92
C VAL A 186 -7.30 -9.73 -6.64
N GLY A 187 -6.72 -10.29 -5.57
CA GLY A 187 -7.03 -11.61 -5.05
C GLY A 187 -8.08 -11.55 -3.94
N TRP A 188 -9.11 -12.37 -4.04
CA TRP A 188 -10.19 -12.50 -3.07
C TRP A 188 -10.10 -13.81 -2.29
N LYS A 189 -10.43 -13.74 -0.99
CA LYS A 189 -10.62 -14.90 -0.13
C LYS A 189 -11.80 -14.63 0.80
N ASP A 190 -12.74 -15.57 0.92
CA ASP A 190 -13.96 -15.38 1.70
C ASP A 190 -14.73 -14.10 1.31
N LYS A 191 -14.73 -13.77 0.01
CA LYS A 191 -15.29 -12.51 -0.57
C LYS A 191 -14.71 -11.22 0.00
N LYS A 192 -13.51 -11.30 0.58
CA LYS A 192 -12.77 -10.15 1.12
C LYS A 192 -11.42 -10.02 0.40
N LEU A 193 -10.97 -8.78 0.29
CA LEU A 193 -9.69 -8.43 -0.30
C LEU A 193 -8.59 -9.17 0.44
N HIS A 194 -7.94 -10.11 -0.24
CA HIS A 194 -6.85 -10.91 0.31
C HIS A 194 -5.52 -10.22 0.02
N TRP A 195 -5.27 -9.82 -1.22
CA TRP A 195 -4.09 -9.07 -1.65
C TRP A 195 -4.41 -8.31 -2.94
N TYR A 196 -3.59 -7.33 -3.30
CA TYR A 196 -3.62 -6.77 -4.65
C TYR A 196 -2.23 -6.41 -5.14
N SER A 197 -2.08 -6.32 -6.46
CA SER A 197 -0.91 -5.74 -7.10
C SER A 197 -1.30 -4.67 -8.11
N VAL A 198 -0.45 -3.67 -8.28
CA VAL A 198 -0.57 -2.61 -9.27
C VAL A 198 0.71 -2.53 -10.08
N SER A 199 0.59 -2.78 -11.39
CA SER A 199 1.64 -2.52 -12.36
C SER A 199 1.36 -1.19 -13.04
N TYR A 200 2.31 -0.27 -13.01
CA TYR A 200 2.11 1.08 -13.54
C TYR A 200 3.40 1.62 -14.12
N VAL A 201 3.30 2.72 -14.85
CA VAL A 201 4.44 3.30 -15.54
C VAL A 201 4.80 4.67 -14.98
N GLN A 202 6.10 4.93 -14.81
CA GLN A 202 6.65 6.21 -14.38
C GLN A 202 7.88 6.51 -15.24
N GLY A 203 7.81 7.54 -16.08
CA GLY A 203 8.84 7.82 -17.06
C GLY A 203 9.04 6.64 -18.01
N LYS A 204 10.24 6.05 -18.01
CA LYS A 204 10.59 4.91 -18.87
C LYS A 204 10.59 3.57 -18.13
N GLU A 205 10.14 3.56 -16.88
CA GLU A 205 10.19 2.40 -15.99
C GLU A 205 8.79 1.89 -15.71
N VAL A 206 8.67 0.56 -15.63
CA VAL A 206 7.46 -0.10 -15.15
C VAL A 206 7.69 -0.45 -13.69
N HIS A 207 6.81 0.02 -12.83
CA HIS A 207 6.80 -0.26 -11.41
C HIS A 207 5.76 -1.33 -11.09
N PHE A 208 6.08 -2.16 -10.11
CA PHE A 208 5.18 -3.15 -9.56
C PHE A 208 5.06 -2.93 -8.06
N LEU A 209 3.83 -2.67 -7.61
CA LEU A 209 3.47 -2.55 -6.21
C LEU A 209 2.59 -3.72 -5.81
N LYS A 210 2.82 -4.31 -4.64
CA LYS A 210 2.01 -5.40 -4.08
C LYS A 210 1.68 -5.14 -2.63
N LEU A 211 0.39 -5.22 -2.28
CA LEU A 211 -0.08 -5.35 -0.90
C LEU A 211 -0.32 -6.84 -0.61
N ASN A 212 0.45 -7.42 0.30
CA ASN A 212 0.32 -8.80 0.73
C ASN A 212 -0.83 -9.00 1.73
N SER A 213 -1.26 -10.24 1.92
CA SER A 213 -2.38 -10.59 2.78
C SER A 213 -2.16 -10.40 4.28
N ASN A 214 -0.91 -10.26 4.69
CA ASN A 214 -0.54 -9.87 6.05
C ASN A 214 -0.49 -8.34 6.22
N GLY A 215 -0.74 -7.55 5.17
CA GLY A 215 -0.71 -6.08 5.20
C GLY A 215 0.64 -5.46 4.86
N THR A 216 1.70 -6.24 4.57
CA THR A 216 2.97 -5.67 4.11
C THR A 216 2.89 -5.22 2.66
N VAL A 217 3.69 -4.22 2.30
CA VAL A 217 3.79 -3.69 0.94
C VAL A 217 5.18 -3.94 0.39
N GLN A 218 5.25 -4.29 -0.89
CA GLN A 218 6.46 -4.34 -1.69
C GLN A 218 6.29 -3.47 -2.93
N GLU A 219 7.36 -2.82 -3.36
CA GLU A 219 7.39 -1.93 -4.53
C GLU A 219 8.75 -2.06 -5.21
N GLU A 220 8.75 -2.44 -6.47
CA GLU A 220 9.94 -2.71 -7.28
C GLU A 220 9.81 -2.17 -8.71
N ILE A 221 10.93 -2.08 -9.41
CA ILE A 221 10.99 -1.73 -10.83
C ILE A 221 11.16 -3.03 -11.59
N ILE A 222 10.27 -3.29 -12.55
CA ILE A 222 10.33 -4.46 -13.43
C ILE A 222 11.45 -4.23 -14.45
N GLN A 223 12.45 -5.10 -14.45
CA GLN A 223 13.53 -5.14 -15.45
C GLN A 223 13.33 -6.36 -16.35
N ASP A 224 13.40 -6.16 -17.66
CA ASP A 224 13.32 -7.26 -18.63
C ASP A 224 14.60 -8.13 -18.53
N GLY A 225 14.48 -9.28 -17.86
CA GLY A 225 15.32 -10.47 -18.12
C GLY A 225 16.75 -10.46 -17.58
N ALA A 226 17.15 -9.52 -16.73
CA ALA A 226 18.39 -9.62 -15.97
C ALA A 226 18.12 -9.34 -14.49
N GLU A 227 18.20 -10.38 -13.66
CA GLU A 227 18.36 -10.19 -12.21
C GLU A 227 19.68 -9.46 -12.00
N THR A 228 19.63 -8.13 -11.97
CA THR A 228 20.81 -7.35 -11.59
C THR A 228 21.11 -7.74 -10.14
N PRO A 229 22.29 -8.32 -9.83
CA PRO A 229 22.58 -8.75 -8.48
C PRO A 229 22.45 -7.56 -7.55
N VAL A 230 21.60 -7.70 -6.52
CA VAL A 230 21.38 -6.65 -5.54
C VAL A 230 22.75 -6.30 -4.95
N PRO A 231 23.21 -5.04 -5.06
CA PRO A 231 24.52 -4.68 -4.56
C PRO A 231 24.58 -4.97 -3.06
N PRO A 232 25.73 -5.48 -2.57
CA PRO A 232 25.89 -5.81 -1.16
C PRO A 232 25.65 -4.55 -0.32
N SER A 233 24.81 -4.70 0.70
CA SER A 233 24.40 -3.63 1.59
C SER A 233 25.04 -3.78 2.96
N LYS A 234 25.26 -2.66 3.65
CA LYS A 234 25.75 -2.67 5.05
C LYS A 234 24.81 -3.39 6.02
N PHE A 235 23.54 -3.57 5.62
CA PHE A 235 22.51 -4.29 6.37
C PHE A 235 22.52 -5.79 6.13
N ASP A 236 23.30 -6.29 5.16
CA ASP A 236 23.33 -7.72 4.89
C ASP A 236 23.91 -8.47 6.10
N LEU A 237 23.29 -9.62 6.37
CA LEU A 237 23.72 -10.53 7.42
C LEU A 237 24.97 -11.27 6.94
N LYS A 238 25.92 -11.45 7.84
CA LYS A 238 27.02 -12.40 7.62
C LYS A 238 26.46 -13.83 7.76
N PRO A 239 27.13 -14.86 7.21
CA PRO A 239 26.63 -16.25 7.29
C PRO A 239 26.25 -16.71 8.71
N GLY A 240 27.08 -16.41 9.72
CA GLY A 240 26.76 -16.76 11.12
C GLY A 240 25.63 -15.93 11.77
N GLU A 241 25.31 -14.75 11.22
CA GLU A 241 24.16 -13.94 11.61
C GLU A 241 22.88 -14.48 10.93
N GLU A 242 23.00 -15.02 9.72
CA GLU A 242 21.90 -15.60 8.94
C GLU A 242 21.38 -16.92 9.56
N ASP A 243 22.26 -17.81 10.02
CA ASP A 243 21.83 -19.01 10.76
C ASP A 243 21.04 -18.64 12.02
N ARG A 244 21.50 -17.61 12.74
CA ARG A 244 20.78 -17.11 13.92
C ARG A 244 19.43 -16.49 13.57
N TYR A 245 19.36 -15.76 12.46
CA TYR A 245 18.12 -15.20 11.96
C TYR A 245 17.05 -16.28 11.78
N TYR A 246 17.37 -17.34 11.01
CA TYR A 246 16.40 -18.40 10.75
C TYR A 246 16.04 -19.18 12.01
N ASN A 247 17.02 -19.51 12.86
CA ASN A 247 16.75 -20.19 14.13
C ASN A 247 15.81 -19.37 15.03
N TYR A 248 16.05 -18.06 15.12
CA TYR A 248 15.17 -17.17 15.90
C TYR A 248 13.80 -16.99 15.23
N MET A 249 13.70 -16.93 13.90
CA MET A 249 12.43 -16.85 13.18
C MET A 249 11.49 -18.03 13.51
N TYR A 250 12.05 -19.24 13.59
CA TYR A 250 11.29 -20.45 13.92
C TYR A 250 11.00 -20.56 15.42
N GLU A 251 12.00 -20.39 16.28
CA GLU A 251 11.84 -20.65 17.72
C GLU A 251 11.33 -19.44 18.51
N LYS A 252 11.61 -18.22 18.06
CA LYS A 252 11.29 -16.94 18.71
C LYS A 252 11.74 -16.88 20.19
N LYS A 253 12.90 -17.49 20.50
CA LYS A 253 13.50 -17.51 21.84
C LYS A 253 14.62 -16.50 21.98
N ASP A 254 14.49 -15.59 22.95
CA ASP A 254 15.45 -14.52 23.22
C ASP A 254 16.87 -15.02 23.47
N GLU A 255 17.04 -16.22 24.04
CA GLU A 255 18.35 -16.80 24.31
C GLU A 255 19.22 -16.96 23.05
N LEU A 256 18.62 -17.11 21.87
CA LEU A 256 19.34 -17.20 20.59
C LEU A 256 19.99 -15.86 20.19
N LEU A 257 19.49 -14.75 20.74
CA LEU A 257 20.06 -13.41 20.56
C LEU A 257 21.19 -13.10 21.54
N ARG A 258 21.48 -14.01 22.48
CA ARG A 258 22.51 -13.78 23.49
C ARG A 258 23.89 -13.55 22.86
N GLY A 259 24.57 -12.52 23.36
CA GLY A 259 25.90 -12.12 22.89
C GLY A 259 25.91 -11.30 21.60
N LEU A 260 24.76 -11.09 20.96
CA LEU A 260 24.65 -10.16 19.83
C LEU A 260 24.80 -8.71 20.29
N SER A 261 25.47 -7.89 19.50
CA SER A 261 25.50 -6.45 19.71
C SER A 261 24.14 -5.83 19.34
N PRO A 262 23.86 -4.57 19.76
CA PRO A 262 22.66 -3.88 19.33
C PRO A 262 22.54 -3.83 17.80
N ILE A 263 23.65 -3.57 17.09
CA ILE A 263 23.69 -3.51 15.63
C ILE A 263 23.29 -4.87 15.03
N ASP A 264 23.79 -5.98 15.58
CA ASP A 264 23.48 -7.30 15.04
C ASP A 264 21.99 -7.64 15.21
N VAL A 265 21.40 -7.40 16.39
CA VAL A 265 19.95 -7.60 16.61
C VAL A 265 19.12 -6.73 15.67
N TRP A 266 19.53 -5.47 15.48
CA TRP A 266 18.86 -4.56 14.57
C TRP A 266 18.95 -5.00 13.10
N LYS A 267 20.08 -5.57 12.66
CA LYS A 267 20.16 -6.17 11.32
C LYS A 267 19.20 -7.32 11.13
N LEU A 268 18.98 -8.17 12.14
CA LEU A 268 17.94 -9.22 12.09
C LEU A 268 16.56 -8.60 11.88
N TYR A 269 16.28 -7.46 12.53
CA TYR A 269 15.02 -6.73 12.35
C TYR A 269 14.88 -6.20 10.92
N MET A 270 15.93 -5.59 10.37
CA MET A 270 15.95 -5.08 9.00
C MET A 270 15.73 -6.20 7.97
N LYS A 271 16.32 -7.38 8.19
CA LYS A 271 16.08 -8.58 7.38
C LYS A 271 14.62 -9.06 7.49
N ALA A 272 14.05 -9.05 8.69
CA ALA A 272 12.65 -9.38 8.91
C ALA A 272 11.68 -8.40 8.22
N GLN A 273 12.04 -7.11 8.13
CA GLN A 273 11.29 -6.13 7.33
C GLN A 273 11.37 -6.44 5.83
N GLN A 274 12.58 -6.72 5.33
CA GLN A 274 12.80 -7.06 3.92
C GLN A 274 12.00 -8.30 3.49
N GLU A 275 11.92 -9.30 4.35
CA GLU A 275 11.19 -10.55 4.10
C GLU A 275 9.72 -10.50 4.50
N SER A 276 9.20 -9.33 4.91
CA SER A 276 7.80 -9.19 5.34
C SER A 276 7.39 -10.12 6.51
N GLN A 277 8.35 -10.51 7.35
CA GLN A 277 8.15 -11.40 8.51
C GLN A 277 7.66 -10.60 9.72
N LEU A 278 6.36 -10.30 9.77
CA LEU A 278 5.77 -9.45 10.82
C LEU A 278 5.90 -10.03 12.23
N GLU A 279 5.73 -11.34 12.40
CA GLU A 279 5.90 -11.97 13.72
C GLU A 279 7.34 -11.86 14.23
N MET A 280 8.31 -12.01 13.32
CA MET A 280 9.72 -11.83 13.61
C MET A 280 10.02 -10.38 14.02
N GLN A 281 9.46 -9.41 13.28
CA GLN A 281 9.57 -8.00 13.61
C GLN A 281 9.01 -7.71 15.01
N TYR A 282 7.82 -8.21 15.32
CA TYR A 282 7.20 -8.08 16.64
C TYR A 282 8.11 -8.68 17.72
N ALA A 283 8.56 -9.92 17.52
CA ALA A 283 9.38 -10.64 18.48
C ALA A 283 10.75 -9.97 18.73
N LEU A 284 11.28 -9.16 17.81
CA LEU A 284 12.54 -8.45 18.01
C LEU A 284 12.41 -7.17 18.85
N HIS A 285 11.18 -6.68 19.07
CA HIS A 285 10.92 -5.59 19.99
C HIS A 285 10.92 -6.05 21.44
N ILE A 286 11.05 -5.11 22.38
CA ILE A 286 11.00 -5.45 23.79
C ILE A 286 9.63 -6.01 24.18
N GLU A 287 9.63 -7.12 24.90
CA GLU A 287 8.39 -7.79 25.33
C GLU A 287 8.27 -7.87 26.85
N ASP A 288 9.11 -7.17 27.59
CA ASP A 288 8.99 -7.12 29.04
C ASP A 288 7.74 -6.37 29.51
N ASP A 289 7.27 -6.72 30.71
CA ASP A 289 6.27 -5.93 31.43
C ASP A 289 6.83 -4.56 31.81
N GLY A 290 5.97 -3.55 31.84
CA GLY A 290 6.34 -2.17 32.14
C GLY A 290 6.66 -1.32 30.91
N PHE A 291 6.72 -1.94 29.73
CA PHE A 291 6.76 -1.23 28.45
C PHE A 291 5.38 -1.17 27.81
N GLU A 292 5.05 -0.01 27.26
CA GLU A 292 3.87 0.18 26.44
C GLU A 292 4.07 -0.52 25.08
N LYS A 293 3.26 -1.56 24.81
CA LYS A 293 3.34 -2.36 23.57
C LYS A 293 1.96 -2.89 23.14
N PRO A 294 1.68 -3.04 21.83
CA PRO A 294 0.50 -3.75 21.34
C PRO A 294 0.63 -5.25 21.63
N THR A 295 -0.48 -6.02 21.63
CA THR A 295 -0.37 -7.49 21.52
C THR A 295 0.01 -7.88 20.08
N LEU A 296 0.51 -9.11 19.89
CA LEU A 296 0.85 -9.61 18.55
C LEU A 296 -0.35 -9.50 17.60
N GLU A 297 -1.54 -9.93 18.04
CA GLU A 297 -2.75 -9.90 17.22
C GLU A 297 -3.13 -8.46 16.85
N GLN A 298 -2.98 -7.52 17.79
CA GLN A 298 -3.23 -6.11 17.51
C GLN A 298 -2.25 -5.55 16.50
N TYR A 299 -0.96 -5.85 16.66
CA TYR A 299 0.08 -5.43 15.71
C TYR A 299 -0.21 -5.95 14.30
N LEU A 300 -0.46 -7.26 14.16
CA LEU A 300 -0.76 -7.87 12.86
C LEU A 300 -2.03 -7.31 12.22
N GLU A 301 -3.05 -7.00 13.02
CA GLU A 301 -4.31 -6.43 12.53
C GLU A 301 -4.17 -4.94 12.15
N ASP A 302 -3.35 -4.18 12.89
CA ASP A 302 -3.08 -2.77 12.59
C ASP A 302 -2.28 -2.64 11.28
N MET A 303 -1.33 -3.56 11.01
CA MET A 303 -0.59 -3.61 9.74
C MET A 303 -1.52 -3.76 8.53
N LYS A 304 -2.57 -4.58 8.63
CA LYS A 304 -3.56 -4.79 7.55
C LYS A 304 -4.40 -3.55 7.24
N LYS A 305 -4.52 -2.64 8.20
CA LYS A 305 -5.35 -1.42 8.10
C LYS A 305 -4.58 -0.21 7.59
N ASP A 306 -3.27 -0.34 7.42
CA ASP A 306 -2.39 0.77 7.08
C ASP A 306 -1.46 0.49 5.89
N PRO A 307 -2.02 0.29 4.69
CA PRO A 307 -1.24 0.09 3.47
C PRO A 307 -0.29 1.27 3.18
N VAL A 308 -0.69 2.50 3.53
CA VAL A 308 0.12 3.71 3.35
C VAL A 308 1.36 3.67 4.24
N GLY A 309 1.21 3.43 5.54
CA GLY A 309 2.36 3.30 6.44
C GLY A 309 3.24 2.10 6.11
N ALA A 310 2.66 1.00 5.62
CA ALA A 310 3.42 -0.15 5.13
C ALA A 310 4.26 0.22 3.89
N ARG A 311 3.69 0.94 2.90
CA ARG A 311 4.42 1.43 1.72
C ARG A 311 5.52 2.42 2.11
N ASN A 312 5.25 3.34 3.02
CA ASN A 312 6.25 4.29 3.53
C ASN A 312 7.40 3.56 4.22
N SER A 313 7.10 2.58 5.07
CA SER A 313 8.12 1.75 5.74
C SER A 313 8.98 0.99 4.74
N TRP A 314 8.37 0.42 3.69
CA TRP A 314 9.10 -0.25 2.61
C TRP A 314 10.04 0.69 1.86
N ARG A 315 9.55 1.87 1.47
CA ARG A 315 10.36 2.90 0.79
C ARG A 315 11.54 3.35 1.64
N GLN A 316 11.31 3.58 2.92
CA GLN A 316 12.37 3.94 3.87
C GLN A 316 13.41 2.82 3.98
N LEU A 317 13.00 1.55 4.06
CA LEU A 317 13.90 0.41 4.05
C LEU A 317 14.76 0.36 2.78
N LYS A 318 14.14 0.52 1.61
CA LYS A 318 14.84 0.55 0.32
C LYS A 318 15.87 1.67 0.28
N THR A 319 15.47 2.89 0.66
CA THR A 319 16.37 4.04 0.74
C THR A 319 17.52 3.83 1.72
N MET A 320 17.27 3.24 2.90
CA MET A 320 18.34 2.87 3.81
C MET A 320 19.34 1.95 3.13
N ARG A 321 18.87 0.84 2.53
CA ARG A 321 19.74 -0.14 1.87
C ARG A 321 20.61 0.45 0.76
N GLU A 322 20.09 1.38 -0.01
CA GLU A 322 20.77 2.01 -1.16
C GLU A 322 21.73 3.14 -0.73
N LEU A 323 21.27 4.02 0.16
CA LEU A 323 21.92 5.29 0.46
C LEU A 323 22.68 5.32 1.78
N ALA A 324 22.55 4.32 2.65
CA ALA A 324 23.31 4.31 3.89
C ALA A 324 24.83 4.34 3.62
N SER A 325 25.51 5.31 4.24
CA SER A 325 26.95 5.47 4.19
C SER A 325 27.61 4.84 5.41
N ASP A 326 27.03 4.98 6.60
CA ASP A 326 27.58 4.40 7.82
C ASP A 326 26.52 3.99 8.86
N ILE A 327 26.91 3.09 9.75
CA ILE A 327 26.11 2.63 10.89
C ILE A 327 26.97 2.78 12.14
N THR A 328 26.54 3.62 13.06
CA THR A 328 27.26 3.88 14.32
C THR A 328 26.39 3.54 15.53
N LEU A 329 27.04 3.21 16.64
CA LEU A 329 26.38 2.92 17.90
C LEU A 329 26.71 4.02 18.91
N GLU A 330 25.68 4.69 19.40
CA GLU A 330 25.78 5.57 20.55
C GLU A 330 25.24 4.84 21.78
N GLN A 331 26.12 4.46 22.70
CA GLN A 331 25.68 3.83 23.93
C GLN A 331 25.30 4.92 24.95
N THR A 332 24.02 4.97 25.32
CA THR A 332 23.48 5.95 26.26
C THR A 332 23.54 5.45 27.71
N SER A 333 23.49 4.13 27.91
CA SER A 333 23.70 3.48 29.22
C SER A 333 24.12 2.01 29.08
N ASP A 334 24.25 1.30 30.20
CA ASP A 334 24.49 -0.16 30.20
C ASP A 334 23.30 -0.97 29.63
N LYS A 335 22.12 -0.36 29.59
CA LYS A 335 20.84 -0.96 29.18
C LYS A 335 20.20 -0.32 27.96
N GLU A 336 20.69 0.83 27.52
CA GLU A 336 20.14 1.58 26.38
C GLU A 336 21.24 1.98 25.40
N ALA A 337 20.91 1.97 24.12
CA ALA A 337 21.76 2.47 23.05
C ALA A 337 20.90 2.99 21.89
N VAL A 338 21.50 3.81 21.03
CA VAL A 338 20.90 4.29 19.79
C VAL A 338 21.80 3.88 18.63
N ILE A 339 21.23 3.25 17.61
CA ILE A 339 21.92 2.96 16.36
C ILE A 339 21.61 4.10 15.40
N TRP A 340 22.64 4.78 14.91
CA TRP A 340 22.51 5.85 13.95
C TRP A 340 22.90 5.39 12.56
N VAL A 341 22.04 5.67 11.59
CA VAL A 341 22.28 5.47 10.16
C VAL A 341 22.55 6.82 9.52
N THR A 342 23.71 6.97 8.90
CA THR A 342 24.04 8.15 8.09
C THR A 342 23.94 7.79 6.61
N PHE A 343 23.73 8.79 5.77
CA PHE A 343 23.45 8.61 4.35
C PHE A 343 24.45 9.35 3.47
N LYS A 344 24.64 8.85 2.25
CA LYS A 344 25.58 9.41 1.25
C LYS A 344 25.15 10.77 0.72
N ASP A 345 23.85 11.07 0.77
CA ASP A 345 23.25 12.29 0.23
C ASP A 345 23.07 13.40 1.29
N ASN A 346 23.69 13.24 2.47
CA ASN A 346 23.67 14.20 3.57
C ASN A 346 22.27 14.55 4.11
N ARG A 347 21.28 13.67 3.93
CA ARG A 347 20.01 13.79 4.67
C ARG A 347 20.20 13.56 6.17
N ASP A 348 19.17 13.88 6.95
CA ASP A 348 19.16 13.65 8.39
C ASP A 348 19.40 12.17 8.73
N LYS A 349 20.20 11.94 9.77
CA LYS A 349 20.48 10.59 10.26
C LYS A 349 19.21 10.00 10.89
N VAL A 350 19.03 8.70 10.76
CA VAL A 350 17.93 7.96 11.40
C VAL A 350 18.46 7.17 12.59
N GLY A 351 17.85 7.37 13.76
CA GLY A 351 18.18 6.65 14.99
C GLY A 351 17.23 5.47 15.25
N TYR A 352 17.75 4.35 15.75
CA TYR A 352 16.95 3.23 16.27
C TYR A 352 17.27 3.00 17.73
N LYS A 353 16.28 3.15 18.62
CA LYS A 353 16.47 2.97 20.05
C LYS A 353 16.48 1.49 20.42
N MET A 354 17.56 1.07 21.04
CA MET A 354 17.80 -0.29 21.51
C MET A 354 17.81 -0.32 23.04
N GLN A 355 17.30 -1.39 23.62
CA GLN A 355 17.29 -1.58 25.06
C GLN A 355 17.40 -3.05 25.45
N LYS A 356 17.97 -3.31 26.63
CA LYS A 356 18.08 -4.67 27.16
C LYS A 356 16.78 -5.09 27.84
N ASN A 357 16.34 -6.32 27.57
CA ASN A 357 15.28 -6.98 28.32
C ASN A 357 15.76 -7.37 29.75
N LYS A 358 14.87 -7.93 30.57
CA LYS A 358 15.13 -8.43 31.93
C LYS A 358 16.25 -9.48 31.98
N GLN A 359 16.50 -10.19 30.89
CA GLN A 359 17.57 -11.19 30.76
C GLN A 359 18.91 -10.58 30.28
N GLY A 360 18.98 -9.27 30.06
CA GLY A 360 20.17 -8.55 29.59
C GLY A 360 20.41 -8.64 28.08
N ILE A 361 19.40 -9.03 27.31
CA ILE A 361 19.47 -9.26 25.86
C ILE A 361 18.92 -8.03 25.13
N TRP A 362 19.64 -7.56 24.10
CA TRP A 362 19.22 -6.38 23.33
C TRP A 362 17.97 -6.65 22.51
N LYS A 363 17.05 -5.67 22.50
CA LYS A 363 15.77 -5.66 21.78
C LYS A 363 15.50 -4.24 21.24
N LEU A 364 14.64 -4.14 20.23
CA LEU A 364 14.19 -2.84 19.73
C LEU A 364 13.16 -2.21 20.68
N SER A 365 13.20 -0.89 20.81
CA SER A 365 12.18 -0.15 21.56
C SER A 365 10.93 0.05 20.70
N TRP A 366 9.75 0.02 21.32
CA TRP A 366 8.47 0.32 20.65
C TRP A 366 8.27 1.81 20.34
N MET A 367 8.96 2.70 21.05
CA MET A 367 8.82 4.15 20.89
C MET A 367 10.05 4.78 20.25
N ALA A 368 9.77 5.48 19.15
CA ALA A 368 10.56 6.41 18.35
C ALA A 368 11.94 5.93 17.85
N ARG A 369 12.01 5.85 16.53
CA ARG A 369 13.22 6.28 15.81
C ARG A 369 13.49 7.75 16.14
N GLN A 370 14.74 8.10 16.39
CA GLN A 370 15.16 9.47 16.69
C GLN A 370 15.68 10.19 15.45
#